data_AF-A0AAJ2F6M0-F1
#
_entry.id   AF-A0AAJ2F6M0-F1
#
_cell.length_a   1.000
_cell.length_b   1.000
_cell.length_c   1.000
_cell.angle_alpha   90.00
_cell.angle_beta   90.00
_cell.angle_gamma   90.00
#
_symmetry.space_group_name_H-M   'P 1'
#
loop_
_entity.id
_entity.type
_entity.pdbx_description
1 polymer ?
#
loop_
_entity_poly.entity_id
_entity_poly.type
_entity_poly.pdbx_seq_one_letter_code
_entity_poly.pdbx_strand_id
1 'polypeptide(L)'
;MFNKSFTKTIIIYGIIAGLLTLAYCFVIKSIGQIPLDGKKAPSLLFSIVVMVFAVKNYRKNNPDNTLHFWEGFAVANLTNIVGACISALGLYFWLSANGNTILAEYIEQTTAMLKMPKVRNGYIQEMGVASFNSILEAFKILSPKDIAIDEIIGLKGKVPLGILVSIMISLFFRRQYQYVKKS
;
A
#
# COMPACT_ATOMS: atom_id res chain seq x y z
N MET A 1 -20.57 -18.82 3.14
CA MET A 1 -19.31 -18.16 3.53
C MET A 1 -18.82 -17.17 2.49
N PHE A 2 -18.72 -17.53 1.20
CA PHE A 2 -18.39 -16.58 0.12
C PHE A 2 -19.64 -16.28 -0.71
N ASN A 3 -20.31 -15.16 -0.43
CA ASN A 3 -21.50 -14.72 -1.15
C ASN A 3 -21.13 -13.73 -2.27
N LYS A 4 -21.97 -13.50 -3.27
CA LYS A 4 -21.79 -12.44 -4.28
C LYS A 4 -21.49 -11.07 -3.65
N SER A 5 -22.06 -10.80 -2.47
CA SER A 5 -21.79 -9.58 -1.68
C SER A 5 -20.33 -9.48 -1.19
N PHE A 6 -19.70 -10.61 -0.83
CA PHE A 6 -18.31 -10.69 -0.40
C PHE A 6 -17.36 -10.27 -1.53
N THR A 7 -17.46 -10.95 -2.67
CA THR A 7 -16.60 -10.71 -3.83
C THR A 7 -16.79 -9.31 -4.40
N LYS A 8 -18.05 -8.85 -4.48
CA LYS A 8 -18.38 -7.49 -4.95
C LYS A 8 -17.75 -6.43 -4.06
N THR A 9 -17.80 -6.60 -2.74
CA THR A 9 -17.20 -5.65 -1.79
C THR A 9 -15.69 -5.60 -1.99
N ILE A 10 -15.01 -6.76 -2.01
CA ILE A 10 -13.55 -6.81 -2.18
C ILE A 10 -13.09 -6.14 -3.47
N ILE A 11 -13.76 -6.43 -4.59
CA ILE A 11 -13.37 -5.88 -5.89
C ILE A 11 -13.61 -4.37 -5.93
N ILE A 12 -14.79 -3.90 -5.52
CA ILE A 12 -15.12 -2.46 -5.58
C ILE A 12 -14.19 -1.66 -4.67
N TYR A 13 -14.05 -2.05 -3.40
CA TYR A 13 -13.21 -1.32 -2.47
C TYR A 13 -11.72 -1.48 -2.80
N GLY A 14 -11.30 -2.63 -3.34
CA GLY A 14 -9.93 -2.83 -3.82
C GLY A 14 -9.59 -1.91 -4.98
N ILE A 15 -10.46 -1.81 -5.98
CA ILE A 15 -10.30 -0.87 -7.11
C ILE A 15 -10.25 0.57 -6.59
N ILE A 16 -11.15 0.96 -5.68
CA ILE A 16 -11.15 2.31 -5.09
C ILE A 16 -9.82 2.59 -4.36
N ALA A 17 -9.30 1.64 -3.56
CA ALA A 17 -8.01 1.80 -2.89
C ALA A 17 -6.86 1.99 -3.90
N GLY A 18 -6.83 1.17 -4.95
CA GLY A 18 -5.83 1.26 -6.01
C GLY A 18 -5.89 2.60 -6.74
N LEU A 19 -7.08 3.01 -7.18
CA LEU A 19 -7.31 4.29 -7.86
C LEU A 19 -6.96 5.50 -6.99
N LEU A 20 -7.31 5.46 -5.69
CA LEU A 20 -7.01 6.54 -4.76
C LEU A 20 -5.49 6.68 -4.55
N THR A 21 -4.77 5.55 -4.52
CA THR A 21 -3.30 5.56 -4.48
C THR A 21 -2.72 6.18 -5.75
N LEU A 22 -3.24 5.83 -6.93
CA LEU A 22 -2.78 6.37 -8.20
C LEU A 22 -3.08 7.87 -8.34
N ALA A 23 -4.28 8.29 -7.94
CA ALA A 23 -4.67 9.70 -7.91
C ALA A 23 -3.73 10.50 -6.99
N TYR A 24 -3.40 9.97 -5.81
CA TYR A 24 -2.43 10.58 -4.92
C TYR A 24 -1.04 10.73 -5.56
N CYS A 25 -0.54 9.69 -6.24
CA CYS A 25 0.72 9.76 -6.96
C CYS A 25 0.69 10.85 -8.05
N PHE A 26 -0.42 10.98 -8.77
CA PHE A 26 -0.59 12.01 -9.80
C PHE A 26 -0.58 13.43 -9.21
N VAL A 27 -1.30 13.65 -8.10
CA VAL A 27 -1.32 14.94 -7.40
C VAL A 27 0.05 15.32 -6.85
N ILE A 28 0.82 14.36 -6.32
CA ILE A 28 2.18 14.64 -5.88
C ILE A 28 3.07 15.04 -7.07
N LYS A 29 2.93 14.37 -8.21
CA LYS A 29 3.69 14.75 -9.41
C LYS A 29 3.31 16.13 -9.93
N SER A 30 2.04 16.53 -9.87
CA SER A 30 1.62 17.87 -10.31
C SER A 30 2.19 19.00 -9.43
N ILE A 31 2.53 18.70 -8.17
CA ILE A 31 3.22 19.62 -7.24
C ILE A 31 4.76 19.59 -7.48
N GLY A 32 5.24 18.85 -8.48
CA GLY A 32 6.67 18.76 -8.83
C GLY A 32 7.47 17.82 -7.93
N GLN A 33 6.81 17.02 -7.09
CA GLN A 33 7.47 16.01 -6.27
C GLN A 33 7.37 14.63 -6.93
N ILE A 34 8.37 13.78 -6.72
CA ILE A 34 8.34 12.42 -7.23
C ILE A 34 7.62 11.51 -6.22
N PRO A 35 6.52 10.84 -6.59
CA PRO A 35 5.71 10.00 -5.69
C PRO A 35 6.31 8.61 -5.46
N LEU A 36 7.59 8.55 -5.12
CA LEU A 36 8.33 7.30 -4.90
C LEU A 36 8.94 7.26 -3.49
N ASP A 37 9.10 6.05 -2.96
CA ASP A 37 9.56 5.74 -1.60
C ASP A 37 8.78 6.50 -0.50
N GLY A 38 9.47 7.13 0.47
CA GLY A 38 8.87 7.65 1.71
C GLY A 38 7.76 8.68 1.49
N LYS A 39 7.75 9.39 0.37
CA LYS A 39 6.69 10.35 0.01
C LYS A 39 5.34 9.69 -0.29
N LYS A 40 5.35 8.38 -0.52
CA LYS A 40 4.16 7.56 -0.77
C LYS A 40 3.53 7.01 0.51
N ALA A 41 4.15 7.19 1.68
CA ALA A 41 3.63 6.70 2.95
C ALA A 41 2.18 7.13 3.25
N PRO A 42 1.72 8.36 2.93
CA PRO A 42 0.33 8.74 3.17
C PRO A 42 -0.68 7.95 2.31
N SER A 43 -0.26 7.37 1.19
CA SER A 43 -1.13 6.51 0.37
C SER A 43 -1.55 5.22 1.09
N LEU A 44 -0.75 4.77 2.06
CA LEU A 44 -1.09 3.63 2.90
C LEU A 44 -2.26 3.97 3.82
N LEU A 45 -2.32 5.19 4.36
CA LEU A 45 -3.45 5.64 5.20
C LEU A 45 -4.76 5.58 4.42
N PHE A 46 -4.76 6.01 3.15
CA PHE A 46 -5.92 5.87 2.28
C PHE A 46 -6.34 4.41 2.10
N SER A 47 -5.37 3.52 1.89
CA SER A 47 -5.64 2.08 1.78
C SER A 47 -6.26 1.52 3.08
N ILE A 48 -5.77 1.94 4.25
CA ILE A 48 -6.31 1.55 5.57
C ILE A 48 -7.76 2.00 5.72
N VAL A 49 -8.05 3.27 5.40
CA VAL A 49 -9.41 3.83 5.49
C VAL A 49 -10.37 3.03 4.59
N VAL A 50 -9.95 2.71 3.37
CA VAL A 50 -10.75 1.91 2.44
C VAL A 50 -10.97 0.49 2.95
N MET A 51 -9.97 -0.16 3.56
CA MET A 51 -10.13 -1.46 4.22
C MET A 51 -11.18 -1.43 5.34
N VAL A 52 -11.17 -0.37 6.17
CA VAL A 52 -12.17 -0.18 7.24
C VAL A 52 -13.57 -0.07 6.66
N PHE A 53 -13.75 0.71 5.58
CA PHE A 53 -15.03 0.84 4.91
C PHE A 53 -15.50 -0.47 4.26
N ALA A 54 -14.57 -1.25 3.68
CA ALA A 54 -14.88 -2.55 3.10
C ALA A 54 -15.45 -3.52 4.15
N VAL A 55 -14.79 -3.63 5.31
CA VAL A 55 -15.24 -4.49 6.42
C VAL A 55 -16.57 -3.99 7.01
N LYS A 56 -16.73 -2.66 7.17
CA LYS A 56 -17.98 -2.06 7.66
C LYS A 56 -19.15 -2.34 6.72
N ASN A 57 -18.95 -2.20 5.41
CA ASN A 57 -19.98 -2.48 4.41
C ASN A 57 -20.34 -3.97 4.36
N TYR A 58 -19.33 -4.85 4.44
CA TYR A 58 -19.55 -6.28 4.50
C TYR A 58 -20.37 -6.68 5.74
N ARG A 59 -20.05 -6.14 6.92
CA ARG A 59 -20.81 -6.37 8.15
C ARG A 59 -22.28 -5.95 8.03
N LYS A 60 -22.57 -4.81 7.40
CA LYS A 60 -23.96 -4.31 7.22
C LYS A 60 -24.81 -5.22 6.34
N ASN A 61 -24.18 -5.96 5.42
CA ASN A 61 -24.87 -6.87 4.51
C ASN A 61 -25.00 -8.29 5.08
N ASN A 62 -24.52 -8.56 6.29
CA ASN A 62 -24.72 -9.83 6.97
C ASN A 62 -26.05 -9.83 7.74
N PRO A 63 -26.86 -10.90 7.62
CA PRO A 63 -28.19 -10.98 8.24
C PRO A 63 -28.16 -10.83 9.77
N ASP A 64 -27.09 -11.29 10.43
CA ASP A 64 -26.95 -11.25 11.88
C ASP A 64 -26.22 -9.99 12.39
N ASN A 65 -25.83 -9.04 11.53
CA ASN A 65 -24.99 -7.87 11.85
C ASN A 65 -23.68 -8.21 12.60
N THR A 66 -23.30 -9.48 12.60
CA THR A 66 -22.14 -10.01 13.31
C THR A 66 -21.09 -10.47 12.31
N LEU A 67 -19.83 -10.40 12.74
CA LEU A 67 -18.68 -10.71 11.91
C LEU A 67 -17.71 -11.57 12.70
N HIS A 68 -17.35 -12.73 12.15
CA HIS A 68 -16.26 -13.52 12.69
C HIS A 68 -14.92 -12.88 12.36
N PHE A 69 -13.93 -13.10 13.23
CA PHE A 69 -12.57 -12.60 13.02
C PHE A 69 -12.01 -13.01 11.64
N TRP A 70 -12.21 -14.26 11.24
CA TRP A 70 -11.73 -14.74 9.94
C TRP A 70 -12.38 -14.03 8.75
N GLU A 71 -13.64 -13.62 8.86
CA GLU A 71 -14.34 -12.91 7.79
C GLU A 71 -13.82 -11.47 7.64
N GLY A 72 -13.67 -10.75 8.76
CA GLY A 72 -13.11 -9.39 8.74
C GLY A 72 -11.66 -9.37 8.26
N PHE A 73 -10.87 -10.35 8.69
CA PHE A 73 -9.49 -10.53 8.25
C PHE A 73 -9.43 -10.81 6.74
N ALA A 74 -10.22 -11.75 6.24
CA ALA A 74 -10.25 -12.08 4.82
C ALA A 74 -10.70 -10.90 3.95
N VAL A 75 -11.77 -10.19 4.34
CA VAL A 75 -12.25 -9.02 3.58
C VAL A 75 -11.20 -7.92 3.53
N ALA A 76 -10.62 -7.53 4.67
CA ALA A 76 -9.61 -6.47 4.70
C ALA A 76 -8.36 -6.86 3.91
N ASN A 77 -7.85 -8.07 4.11
CA ASN A 77 -6.61 -8.53 3.46
C ASN A 77 -6.79 -8.69 1.95
N LEU A 78 -7.87 -9.31 1.49
CA LEU A 78 -8.15 -9.46 0.06
C LEU A 78 -8.41 -8.11 -0.62
N THR A 79 -9.12 -7.19 0.04
CA THR A 79 -9.32 -5.82 -0.47
C THR A 79 -7.98 -5.12 -0.66
N ASN A 80 -7.08 -5.26 0.31
CA ASN A 80 -5.75 -4.67 0.22
C ASN A 80 -4.89 -5.30 -0.89
N ILE A 81 -4.94 -6.62 -1.07
CA ILE A 81 -4.23 -7.30 -2.17
C ILE A 81 -4.73 -6.81 -3.53
N VAL A 82 -6.05 -6.73 -3.73
CA VAL A 82 -6.63 -6.19 -4.97
C VAL A 82 -6.20 -4.74 -5.18
N GLY A 83 -6.24 -3.90 -4.14
CA GLY A 83 -5.78 -2.52 -4.20
C GLY A 83 -4.30 -2.39 -4.54
N ALA A 84 -3.44 -3.24 -3.96
CA ALA A 84 -2.01 -3.31 -4.24
C ALA A 84 -1.75 -3.67 -5.70
N CYS A 85 -2.42 -4.69 -6.24
CA CYS A 85 -2.31 -5.09 -7.64
C CYS A 85 -2.73 -3.97 -8.59
N ILE A 86 -3.86 -3.31 -8.34
CA ILE A 86 -4.34 -2.19 -9.17
C ILE A 86 -3.35 -1.02 -9.12
N SER A 87 -2.85 -0.66 -7.93
CA SER A 87 -1.86 0.42 -7.81
C SER A 87 -0.52 0.08 -8.45
N ALA A 88 -0.06 -1.17 -8.35
CA ALA A 88 1.20 -1.61 -8.95
C ALA A 88 1.10 -1.62 -10.47
N LEU A 89 -0.01 -2.12 -11.03
CA LEU A 89 -0.28 -2.05 -12.46
C LEU A 89 -0.36 -0.60 -12.94
N GLY A 90 -1.09 0.26 -12.24
CA GLY A 90 -1.19 1.67 -12.60
C GLY A 90 0.16 2.38 -12.54
N LEU A 91 0.99 2.10 -11.53
CA LEU A 91 2.35 2.64 -11.43
C LEU A 91 3.24 2.11 -12.57
N TYR A 92 3.16 0.83 -12.88
CA TYR A 92 3.90 0.23 -13.99
C TYR A 92 3.56 0.90 -15.32
N PHE A 93 2.26 1.02 -15.64
CA PHE A 93 1.81 1.71 -16.86
C PHE A 93 2.20 3.17 -16.86
N TRP A 94 2.08 3.88 -15.74
CA TRP A 94 2.42 5.29 -15.62
C TRP A 94 3.93 5.54 -15.81
N LEU A 95 4.79 4.71 -15.22
CA LEU A 95 6.24 4.82 -15.39
C LEU A 95 6.69 4.41 -16.79
N SER A 96 6.05 3.38 -17.37
CA SER A 96 6.34 2.91 -18.73
C SER A 96 5.89 3.92 -19.81
N ALA A 97 4.70 4.51 -19.66
CA ALA A 97 4.14 5.45 -20.64
C ALA A 97 4.86 6.81 -20.68
N ASN A 98 5.46 7.25 -19.57
CA ASN A 98 6.21 8.52 -19.51
C ASN A 98 7.67 8.39 -19.96
N GLY A 99 8.05 7.29 -20.63
CA GLY A 99 9.31 7.17 -21.36
C GLY A 99 10.57 7.25 -20.49
N ASN A 100 10.60 6.59 -19.33
CA ASN A 100 11.73 6.60 -18.38
C ASN A 100 12.14 7.98 -17.80
N THR A 101 11.52 9.09 -18.21
CA THR A 101 11.90 10.43 -17.72
C THR A 101 11.66 10.61 -16.23
N ILE A 102 10.49 10.20 -15.73
CA ILE A 102 10.14 10.27 -14.31
C ILE A 102 11.03 9.35 -13.47
N LEU A 103 11.38 8.19 -14.02
CA LEU A 103 12.25 7.22 -13.36
C LEU A 103 13.70 7.72 -13.31
N ALA A 104 14.19 8.31 -14.40
CA ALA A 104 15.52 8.92 -14.45
C ALA A 104 15.62 10.10 -13.47
N GLU A 105 14.62 10.97 -13.43
CA GLU A 105 14.52 12.08 -12.47
C GLU A 105 14.53 11.56 -11.02
N TYR A 106 13.85 10.44 -10.76
CA TYR A 106 13.85 9.79 -9.45
C TYR A 106 15.23 9.24 -9.07
N ILE A 107 15.88 8.52 -9.99
CA ILE A 107 17.20 7.95 -9.77
C ILE A 107 18.22 9.07 -9.50
N GLU A 108 18.14 10.16 -10.27
CA GLU A 108 19.02 11.31 -10.11
C GLU A 108 18.81 12.00 -8.75
N GLN A 109 17.57 12.35 -8.40
CA GLN A 109 17.26 13.00 -7.12
C GLN A 109 17.63 12.13 -5.92
N THR A 110 17.35 10.83 -5.98
CA THR A 110 17.63 9.89 -4.89
C THR A 110 19.13 9.66 -4.73
N THR A 111 19.86 9.51 -5.85
CA THR A 111 21.32 9.36 -5.83
C THR A 111 22.00 10.63 -5.32
N ALA A 112 21.51 11.82 -5.70
CA ALA A 112 22.00 13.09 -5.21
C ALA A 112 21.79 13.22 -3.68
N MET A 113 20.61 12.83 -3.20
CA MET A 113 20.29 12.83 -1.76
C MET A 113 21.18 11.85 -0.98
N LEU A 114 21.37 10.62 -1.49
CA LEU A 114 22.21 9.60 -0.84
C LEU A 114 23.69 10.02 -0.77
N LYS A 115 24.16 10.81 -1.74
CA LYS A 115 25.53 11.34 -1.75
C LYS A 115 25.74 12.52 -0.79
N MET A 116 24.69 13.11 -0.23
CA MET A 116 24.83 14.20 0.75
C MET A 116 25.60 13.71 1.97
N PRO A 117 26.62 14.46 2.47
CA PRO A 117 27.51 13.98 3.53
C PRO A 117 26.80 13.49 4.80
N LYS A 118 25.74 14.19 5.22
CA LYS A 118 24.93 13.79 6.39
C LYS A 118 24.23 12.46 6.20
N VAL A 119 23.64 12.24 5.02
CA VAL A 119 22.87 11.03 4.69
C VAL A 119 23.82 9.85 4.48
N ARG A 120 24.87 10.06 3.69
CA ARG A 120 25.92 9.07 3.43
C ARG A 120 26.55 8.56 4.72
N ASN A 121 26.96 9.47 5.62
CA ASN A 121 27.63 9.08 6.85
C ASN A 121 26.69 8.31 7.79
N GLY A 122 25.40 8.69 7.86
CA GLY A 122 24.40 7.93 8.61
C GLY A 122 24.23 6.49 8.09
N TYR A 123 24.04 6.34 6.78
CA TYR A 123 23.88 5.01 6.18
C TYR A 123 25.15 4.15 6.26
N ILE A 124 26.33 4.75 6.10
CA ILE A 124 27.61 4.03 6.25
C ILE A 124 27.80 3.57 7.70
N GLN A 125 27.41 4.39 8.67
CA GLN A 125 27.50 4.04 10.09
C GLN A 125 26.55 2.91 10.49
N GLU A 126 25.34 2.88 9.91
CA GLU A 126 24.33 1.86 10.22
C GLU A 126 24.52 0.54 9.47
N MET A 127 24.92 0.59 8.19
CA MET A 127 24.93 -0.59 7.30
C MET A 127 26.30 -0.94 6.72
N GLY A 128 27.31 -0.07 6.89
CA GLY A 128 28.64 -0.23 6.31
C GLY A 128 28.76 0.27 4.86
N VAL A 129 30.01 0.55 4.45
CA VAL A 129 30.34 1.11 3.12
C VAL A 129 29.95 0.17 1.98
N ALA A 130 30.13 -1.14 2.16
CA ALA A 130 29.82 -2.14 1.14
C ALA A 130 28.31 -2.17 0.81
N SER A 131 27.45 -2.17 1.84
CA SER A 131 26.00 -2.14 1.70
C SER A 131 25.51 -0.81 1.12
N PHE A 132 26.16 0.30 1.47
CA PHE A 132 25.82 1.60 0.88
C PHE A 132 26.12 1.65 -0.63
N ASN A 133 27.25 1.09 -1.06
CA ASN A 133 27.62 1.04 -2.47
C ASN A 133 26.68 0.11 -3.27
N SER A 134 26.26 -1.02 -2.71
CA SER A 134 25.32 -1.92 -3.38
C SER A 134 23.94 -1.27 -3.57
N ILE A 135 23.48 -0.46 -2.62
CA ILE A 135 22.24 0.34 -2.77
C ILE A 135 22.38 1.35 -3.90
N LEU A 136 23.51 2.07 -3.97
CA LEU A 136 23.76 3.03 -5.06
C LEU A 136 23.81 2.36 -6.43
N GLU A 137 24.32 1.14 -6.53
CA GLU A 137 24.31 0.36 -7.76
C GLU A 137 22.90 -0.14 -8.11
N ALA A 138 22.13 -0.59 -7.12
CA ALA A 138 20.74 -1.00 -7.30
C ALA A 138 19.85 0.13 -7.86
N PHE A 139 20.08 1.38 -7.45
CA PHE A 139 19.35 2.52 -8.01
C PHE A 139 19.65 2.77 -9.49
N LYS A 140 20.84 2.43 -9.99
CA LYS A 140 21.20 2.64 -11.41
C LYS A 140 20.51 1.67 -12.36
N ILE A 141 20.16 0.48 -11.87
CA ILE A 141 19.50 -0.57 -12.64
C ILE A 141 17.99 -0.64 -12.39
N LEU A 142 17.45 0.31 -11.60
CA LEU A 142 16.06 0.30 -11.18
C LEU A 142 15.13 0.36 -12.39
N SER A 143 14.24 -0.63 -12.51
CA SER A 143 13.24 -0.68 -13.58
C SER A 143 11.84 -0.34 -13.06
N PRO A 144 10.89 0.06 -13.94
CA PRO A 144 9.49 0.24 -13.58
C PRO A 144 8.85 -1.00 -12.95
N LYS A 145 9.32 -2.20 -13.34
CA LYS A 145 8.88 -3.48 -12.79
C LYS A 145 9.31 -3.62 -11.32
N ASP A 146 10.53 -3.24 -10.99
CA ASP A 146 11.05 -3.34 -9.61
C ASP A 146 10.26 -2.44 -8.67
N ILE A 147 9.90 -1.24 -9.11
CA ILE A 147 9.04 -0.32 -8.35
C ILE A 147 7.63 -0.90 -8.15
N ALA A 148 7.06 -1.54 -9.18
CA ALA A 148 5.75 -2.16 -9.10
C ALA A 148 5.76 -3.38 -8.16
N ILE A 149 6.84 -4.17 -8.16
CA ILE A 149 7.00 -5.31 -7.24
C ILE A 149 7.20 -4.83 -5.81
N ASP A 150 8.02 -3.81 -5.59
CA ASP A 150 8.24 -3.20 -4.27
C ASP A 150 6.94 -2.63 -3.68
N GLU A 151 6.04 -2.08 -4.51
CA GLU A 151 4.71 -1.64 -4.07
C GLU A 151 3.84 -2.77 -3.49
N ILE A 152 3.97 -3.99 -4.03
CA ILE A 152 3.20 -5.15 -3.57
C ILE A 152 3.91 -5.80 -2.38
N ILE A 153 5.17 -6.20 -2.55
CA ILE A 153 5.88 -7.17 -1.70
C ILE A 153 6.96 -6.50 -0.83
N GLY A 154 7.33 -5.24 -1.11
CA GLY A 154 8.38 -4.54 -0.38
C GLY A 154 8.13 -4.44 1.12
N LEU A 155 9.17 -4.15 1.90
CA LEU A 155 9.07 -4.05 3.37
C LEU A 155 8.10 -2.93 3.81
N LYS A 156 8.01 -1.86 3.01
CA LYS A 156 7.01 -0.78 3.10
C LYS A 156 5.84 -0.98 2.11
N GLY A 157 5.82 -2.12 1.44
CA GLY A 157 4.81 -2.51 0.47
C GLY A 157 3.47 -2.79 1.14
N LYS A 158 2.43 -2.84 0.31
CA LYS A 158 1.05 -2.91 0.80
C LYS A 158 0.72 -4.26 1.44
N VAL A 159 1.34 -5.37 1.03
CA VAL A 159 1.00 -6.70 1.54
C VAL A 159 1.42 -6.89 3.01
N PRO A 160 2.70 -6.67 3.40
CA PRO A 160 3.12 -6.88 4.80
C PRO A 160 2.37 -5.98 5.79
N LEU A 161 2.22 -4.69 5.45
CA LEU A 161 1.49 -3.74 6.28
C LEU A 161 -0.02 -4.02 6.30
N GLY A 162 -0.58 -4.45 5.17
CA GLY A 162 -1.98 -4.83 5.06
C GLY A 162 -2.35 -6.03 5.94
N ILE A 163 -1.43 -6.99 6.13
CA ILE A 163 -1.67 -8.12 7.05
C ILE A 163 -1.81 -7.61 8.48
N LEU A 164 -0.87 -6.79 8.98
CA LEU A 164 -0.95 -6.24 10.34
C LEU A 164 -2.22 -5.40 10.54
N VAL A 165 -2.52 -4.52 9.60
CA VAL A 165 -3.73 -3.68 9.64
C VAL A 165 -5.00 -4.53 9.60
N SER A 166 -5.05 -5.56 8.75
CA SER A 166 -6.23 -6.42 8.62
C SER A 166 -6.53 -7.17 9.92
N ILE A 167 -5.51 -7.53 10.71
CA ILE A 167 -5.69 -8.10 12.05
C ILE A 167 -6.33 -7.06 12.98
N MET A 168 -5.81 -5.84 13.01
CA MET A 168 -6.37 -4.76 13.86
C MET A 168 -7.82 -4.44 13.51
N ILE A 169 -8.14 -4.28 12.21
CA ILE A 169 -9.50 -4.03 11.73
C ILE A 169 -10.41 -5.20 12.10
N SER A 170 -9.94 -6.43 11.90
CA SER A 170 -10.73 -7.62 12.22
C SER A 170 -11.03 -7.73 13.72
N LEU A 171 -10.05 -7.45 14.59
CA LEU A 171 -10.27 -7.42 16.04
C LEU A 171 -11.25 -6.32 16.45
N PHE A 172 -11.19 -5.15 15.82
CA PHE A 172 -12.10 -4.05 16.10
C PHE A 172 -13.56 -4.37 15.70
N PHE A 173 -13.76 -5.00 14.55
CA PHE A 173 -15.10 -5.38 14.06
C PHE A 173 -15.57 -6.76 14.54
N ARG A 174 -14.71 -7.51 15.25
CA ARG A 174 -15.04 -8.83 15.80
C ARG A 174 -16.26 -8.69 16.70
N ARG A 175 -17.20 -9.62 16.53
CA ARG A 175 -18.38 -9.80 17.38
C ARG A 175 -18.05 -9.61 18.86
N GLN A 176 -18.42 -8.45 19.42
CA GLN A 176 -18.60 -8.32 20.85
C GLN A 176 -19.91 -9.01 21.18
N TYR A 177 -19.89 -9.99 22.08
CA TYR A 177 -21.10 -10.43 22.76
C TYR A 177 -21.64 -9.19 23.47
N GLN A 178 -22.53 -8.45 22.82
CA GLN A 178 -23.35 -7.51 23.54
C GLN A 178 -24.20 -8.39 24.45
N TYR A 179 -23.90 -8.35 25.76
CA TYR A 179 -24.89 -8.71 26.75
C TYR A 179 -26.10 -7.83 26.43
N VAL A 180 -27.08 -8.42 25.75
CA VAL A 180 -28.40 -7.84 25.60
C VAL A 180 -28.90 -7.67 27.03
N LYS A 181 -28.77 -6.45 27.57
CA LYS A 181 -29.59 -6.05 28.71
C LYS A 181 -31.02 -6.19 28.20
N LYS A 182 -31.68 -7.29 28.58
CA LYS A 182 -33.13 -7.37 28.58
C LYS A 182 -33.61 -6.24 29.50
N SER A 183 -34.11 -5.16 28.91
CA SER A 183 -35.02 -4.23 29.56
C SER A 183 -36.43 -4.59 29.16
#